data_AF-W7SKZ7-F1
#
_entry.id   AF-W7SKZ7-F1
#
_cell.length_a   1.000
_cell.length_b   1.000
_cell.length_c   1.000
_cell.angle_alpha   90.00
_cell.angle_beta   90.00
_cell.angle_gamma   90.00
#
_symmetry.space_group_name_H-M   'P 1'
#
loop_
_entity.id
_entity.type
_entity.pdbx_description
1 polymer ?
#
loop_
_entity_poly.entity_id
_entity_poly.type
_entity_poly.pdbx_seq_one_letter_code
_entity_poly.pdbx_strand_id
1 'polypeptide(L)'
;MYAIQSATKPVAEGMLSARLTLEQLAEYPRVSVVVLPQQVMVIDRRLAELGVTQRSGLRVPYFEAAFTALPGTLLIALVPRRLVDIPRCGDTVRLIEVPEELAVPFPYGMLWHPRLNSDPAHLWVRSLVAEVASELRP
;
A
#
# COMPACT_ATOMS: atom_id res chain seq x y z
N MET A 1 1.36 1.56 7.16
CA MET A 1 0.72 1.84 5.86
C MET A 1 0.63 3.36 5.70
N TYR A 2 0.65 3.89 4.49
CA TYR A 2 0.46 5.33 4.25
C TYR A 2 -0.66 5.55 3.24
N ALA A 3 -1.32 6.70 3.36
CA ALA A 3 -2.13 7.26 2.29
C ALA A 3 -1.25 8.20 1.45
N ILE A 4 -1.42 8.13 0.14
CA ILE A 4 -0.71 8.98 -0.82
C ILE A 4 -1.72 9.73 -1.66
N GLN A 5 -1.48 11.02 -1.85
CA GLN A 5 -2.32 11.92 -2.62
C GLN A 5 -1.46 12.84 -3.50
N SER A 6 -2.03 13.34 -4.60
CA SER A 6 -1.48 14.47 -5.37
C SER A 6 -1.11 15.67 -4.49
N ALA A 7 0.10 16.20 -4.65
CA ALA A 7 0.55 17.42 -3.98
C ALA A 7 -0.01 18.72 -4.61
N THR A 8 -0.53 18.63 -5.84
CA THR A 8 -0.94 19.76 -6.70
C THR A 8 -2.42 20.16 -6.60
N LYS A 9 -3.25 19.40 -5.87
CA LYS A 9 -4.66 19.76 -5.64
C LYS A 9 -4.88 20.25 -4.21
N PRO A 10 -5.77 21.25 -4.01
CA PRO A 10 -6.10 21.74 -2.69
C PRO A 10 -6.71 20.59 -1.89
N VAL A 11 -6.05 20.30 -0.77
CA VAL A 11 -6.51 19.41 0.29
C VAL A 11 -7.76 20.06 0.89
N ALA A 12 -8.87 19.34 1.10
CA ALA A 12 -9.97 19.90 1.87
C ALA A 12 -9.42 20.30 3.25
N GLU A 13 -9.80 21.46 3.79
CA GLU A 13 -9.18 22.08 4.97
C GLU A 13 -9.03 21.15 6.19
N GLY A 14 -9.83 20.07 6.29
CA GLY A 14 -9.72 19.05 7.34
C GLY A 14 -8.53 18.09 7.23
N MET A 15 -7.81 18.03 6.11
CA MET A 15 -6.77 17.02 5.84
C MET A 15 -5.34 17.61 5.87
N LEU A 16 -5.20 18.79 6.49
CA LEU A 16 -3.91 19.37 6.92
C LEU A 16 -3.30 18.67 8.15
N SER A 17 -4.01 17.71 8.74
CA SER A 17 -3.51 16.88 9.82
C SER A 17 -2.46 15.89 9.31
N ALA A 18 -1.45 15.57 10.13
CA ALA A 18 -0.44 14.57 9.81
C ALA A 18 -1.02 13.15 9.58
N ARG A 19 -2.28 12.95 9.98
CA ARG A 19 -3.00 11.68 9.94
C ARG A 19 -4.44 11.86 9.48
N LEU A 20 -4.92 10.93 8.66
CA LEU A 20 -6.32 10.86 8.22
C LEU A 20 -7.21 10.22 9.29
N THR A 21 -8.49 10.59 9.31
CA THR A 21 -9.54 9.85 10.03
C THR A 21 -10.24 8.82 9.12
N LEU A 22 -11.01 7.90 9.71
CA LEU A 22 -11.78 6.91 8.94
C LEU A 22 -12.87 7.56 8.08
N GLU A 23 -13.47 8.64 8.57
CA GLU A 23 -14.48 9.43 7.86
C GLU A 23 -13.86 10.09 6.63
N GLN A 24 -12.69 10.71 6.80
CA GLN A 24 -11.96 11.31 5.68
C GLN A 24 -11.60 10.26 4.63
N LEU A 25 -11.19 9.06 5.04
CA LEU A 25 -10.92 7.95 4.12
C LEU A 25 -12.14 7.46 3.34
N ALA A 26 -13.36 7.70 3.84
CA ALA A 26 -14.60 7.40 3.14
C ALA A 26 -14.98 8.48 2.11
N GLU A 27 -14.56 9.74 2.34
CA GLU A 27 -14.93 10.86 1.48
C GLU A 27 -14.19 10.86 0.14
N TYR A 28 -12.93 10.41 0.10
CA TYR A 28 -12.09 10.44 -1.10
C TYR A 28 -12.24 9.20 -1.98
N PRO A 29 -12.30 9.37 -3.31
CA PRO A 29 -12.21 8.24 -4.23
C PRO A 29 -10.81 7.61 -4.12
N ARG A 30 -10.76 6.27 -4.11
CA ARG A 30 -9.50 5.54 -3.85
C ARG A 30 -8.99 4.80 -5.08
N VAL A 31 -7.67 4.70 -5.19
CA VAL A 31 -7.03 3.72 -6.07
C VAL A 31 -6.88 2.41 -5.32
N SER A 32 -7.55 1.36 -5.82
CA SER A 32 -7.40 -0.01 -5.31
C SER A 32 -6.46 -0.79 -6.22
N VAL A 33 -5.45 -1.43 -5.64
CA VAL A 33 -4.56 -2.34 -6.37
C VAL A 33 -5.18 -3.73 -6.37
N VAL A 34 -5.61 -4.21 -7.53
CA VAL A 34 -6.30 -5.50 -7.69
C VAL A 34 -5.48 -6.36 -8.63
N VAL A 35 -4.80 -7.37 -8.09
CA VAL A 35 -3.93 -8.26 -8.85
C VAL A 35 -4.73 -9.32 -9.61
N LEU A 36 -5.79 -9.85 -8.99
CA LEU A 36 -6.71 -10.82 -9.60
C LEU A 36 -8.16 -10.31 -9.51
N PRO A 37 -9.01 -10.55 -10.53
CA PRO A 37 -10.35 -9.95 -10.59
C PRO A 37 -11.26 -10.24 -9.38
N GLN A 38 -11.10 -11.39 -8.72
CA GLN A 38 -11.88 -11.80 -7.54
C GLN A 38 -11.16 -11.57 -6.20
N GLN A 39 -9.96 -10.98 -6.22
CA GLN A 39 -9.18 -10.79 -5.02
C GLN A 39 -9.60 -9.53 -4.28
N VAL A 40 -10.01 -9.68 -3.03
CA VAL A 40 -10.16 -8.59 -2.08
C VAL A 40 -8.83 -8.41 -1.37
N MET A 41 -8.25 -7.22 -1.42
CA MET A 41 -7.01 -6.95 -0.71
C MET A 41 -7.25 -6.92 0.79
N VAL A 42 -6.22 -7.29 1.57
CA VAL A 42 -6.26 -7.27 3.03
C VAL A 42 -6.74 -5.92 3.57
N ILE A 43 -6.30 -4.82 2.93
CA ILE A 43 -6.71 -3.47 3.31
C ILE A 43 -8.18 -3.17 3.01
N ASP A 44 -8.70 -3.62 1.87
CA ASP A 44 -10.10 -3.41 1.49
C ASP A 44 -11.03 -4.16 2.46
N ARG A 45 -10.63 -5.37 2.86
CA ARG A 45 -11.33 -6.13 3.90
C ARG A 45 -11.32 -5.39 5.24
N ARG A 46 -10.16 -4.88 5.66
CA ARG A 46 -10.04 -4.15 6.94
C ARG A 46 -10.90 -2.89 6.97
N LEU A 47 -10.93 -2.15 5.86
CA LEU A 47 -11.79 -0.98 5.71
C LEU A 47 -13.27 -1.35 5.82
N ALA A 48 -13.69 -2.46 5.19
CA ALA A 48 -15.06 -2.96 5.30
C ALA A 48 -15.42 -3.36 6.74
N GLU A 49 -14.51 -4.02 7.47
CA GLU A 49 -14.68 -4.36 8.89
C GLU A 49 -14.84 -3.11 9.78
N LEU A 50 -14.24 -1.98 9.40
CA LEU A 50 -14.33 -0.70 10.09
C LEU A 50 -15.51 0.16 9.60
N GLY A 51 -16.39 -0.36 8.74
CA GLY A 51 -17.52 0.38 8.19
C GLY A 51 -17.15 1.45 7.15
N VAL A 52 -15.89 1.52 6.73
CA VAL A 52 -15.44 2.46 5.70
C VAL A 52 -15.80 1.92 4.32
N THR A 53 -16.94 2.37 3.81
CA THR A 53 -17.41 2.00 2.47
C THR A 53 -16.54 2.66 1.39
N GLN A 54 -16.25 1.89 0.33
CA GLN A 54 -15.43 2.35 -0.77
C GLN A 54 -16.22 3.34 -1.64
N ARG A 55 -15.76 4.59 -1.70
CA ARG A 55 -16.16 5.49 -2.79
C ARG A 55 -15.54 4.96 -4.08
N SER A 56 -16.37 4.74 -5.10
CA SER A 56 -15.92 4.23 -6.40
C SER A 56 -14.76 5.07 -6.94
N GLY A 57 -13.68 4.40 -7.33
CA GLY A 57 -12.45 5.04 -7.78
C GLY A 57 -11.77 4.19 -8.85
N LEU A 58 -10.45 4.30 -8.95
CA LEU A 58 -9.67 3.60 -9.97
C LEU A 58 -9.21 2.22 -9.46
N ARG A 59 -9.29 1.19 -10.31
CA ARG A 59 -8.67 -0.11 -10.06
C ARG A 59 -7.46 -0.27 -10.96
N VAL A 60 -6.33 -0.66 -10.39
CA VAL A 60 -5.07 -0.85 -11.13
C VAL A 60 -4.42 -2.21 -10.78
N PRO A 61 -3.65 -2.80 -11.70
CA PRO A 61 -3.07 -4.13 -11.48
C PRO A 61 -1.83 -4.15 -10.57
N TYR A 62 -1.16 -3.01 -10.36
CA TYR A 62 0.07 -2.92 -9.57
C TYR A 62 0.26 -1.50 -8.98
N PHE A 63 1.08 -1.39 -7.93
CA PHE A 63 1.28 -0.13 -7.19
C PHE A 63 1.84 1.01 -8.04
N GLU A 64 2.72 0.73 -9.02
CA GLU A 64 3.26 1.77 -9.91
C GLU A 64 2.18 2.54 -10.69
N ALA A 65 1.15 1.82 -11.17
CA ALA A 65 0.01 2.43 -11.82
C ALA A 65 -0.81 3.28 -10.84
N ALA A 66 -0.85 2.90 -9.55
CA ALA A 66 -1.50 3.73 -8.53
C ALA A 66 -0.75 5.04 -8.34
N PHE A 67 0.57 5.01 -8.17
CA PHE A 67 1.40 6.22 -8.03
C PHE A 67 1.23 7.16 -9.21
N THR A 68 1.26 6.63 -10.43
CA THR A 68 1.13 7.42 -11.67
C THR A 68 -0.26 8.05 -11.83
N ALA A 69 -1.31 7.45 -11.25
CA ALA A 69 -2.67 7.96 -11.35
C ALA A 69 -2.99 9.09 -10.36
N LEU A 70 -2.15 9.31 -9.34
CA LEU A 70 -2.43 10.31 -8.31
C LEU A 70 -2.28 11.76 -8.79
N PRO A 71 -1.20 12.18 -9.47
CA PRO A 71 -0.96 13.58 -9.79
C PRO A 71 -2.13 14.25 -10.53
N GLY A 72 -2.57 15.42 -10.03
CA GLY A 72 -3.69 16.17 -10.60
C GLY A 72 -5.08 15.60 -10.32
N THR A 73 -5.22 14.53 -9.54
CA THR A 73 -6.51 13.92 -9.17
C THR A 73 -6.86 14.13 -7.70
N LEU A 74 -8.12 13.85 -7.34
CA LEU A 74 -8.57 13.77 -5.94
C LEU A 74 -8.44 12.34 -5.38
N LEU A 75 -7.74 11.45 -6.10
CA LEU A 75 -7.57 10.08 -5.69
C LEU A 75 -6.60 10.00 -4.51
N ILE A 76 -6.88 9.05 -3.62
CA ILE A 76 -5.92 8.60 -2.61
C ILE A 76 -5.55 7.13 -2.86
N ALA A 77 -4.30 6.76 -2.59
CA ALA A 77 -3.86 5.37 -2.62
C ALA A 77 -3.38 4.94 -1.23
N LEU A 78 -3.80 3.75 -0.78
CA LEU A 78 -3.28 3.13 0.43
C LEU A 78 -2.16 2.17 0.05
N VAL A 79 -0.94 2.43 0.53
CA VAL A 79 0.23 1.64 0.16
C VAL A 79 1.02 1.16 1.38
N PRO A 80 1.67 -0.02 1.31
CA PRO A 80 2.63 -0.47 2.30
C PRO A 80 3.75 0.55 2.51
N ARG A 81 4.21 0.70 3.77
CA ARG A 81 5.27 1.64 4.17
C ARG A 81 6.55 1.45 3.35
N ARG A 82 6.92 0.21 3.07
CA ARG A 82 8.12 -0.12 2.29
C ARG A 82 8.09 0.37 0.83
N LEU A 83 6.91 0.66 0.27
CA LEU A 83 6.82 1.24 -1.08
C LEU A 83 7.04 2.76 -1.10
N VAL A 84 7.00 3.39 0.07
CA VAL A 84 7.11 4.83 0.25
C VAL A 84 8.56 5.28 0.40
N ASP A 85 9.40 4.44 1.00
CA ASP A 85 10.84 4.71 1.17
C ASP A 85 11.63 4.64 -0.15
N ILE A 86 10.98 4.25 -1.24
CA ILE A 86 11.55 4.30 -2.59
C ILE A 86 11.40 5.75 -3.08
N PRO A 87 12.50 6.45 -3.45
CA PRO A 87 12.48 7.87 -3.86
C PRO A 87 11.86 8.05 -5.27
N ARG A 88 10.60 7.64 -5.43
CA ARG A 88 9.89 7.57 -6.72
C ARG A 88 8.95 8.73 -6.97
N CYS A 89 8.41 9.37 -5.93
CA CYS A 89 7.27 10.26 -6.13
C CYS A 89 7.59 11.77 -6.18
N GLY A 90 8.84 12.17 -5.92
CA GLY A 90 9.25 13.58 -5.94
C GLY A 90 8.30 14.50 -5.13
N ASP A 91 8.23 15.78 -5.50
CA ASP A 91 7.35 16.78 -4.86
C ASP A 91 5.88 16.67 -5.33
N THR A 92 5.53 15.64 -6.12
CA THR A 92 4.22 15.55 -6.79
C THR A 92 3.17 14.80 -5.97
N VAL A 93 3.57 14.12 -4.90
CA VAL A 93 2.67 13.45 -3.97
C VAL A 93 3.01 13.79 -2.53
N ARG A 94 2.02 13.66 -1.64
CA ARG A 94 2.18 13.79 -0.20
C ARG A 94 1.91 12.47 0.50
N LEU A 95 2.67 12.23 1.56
CA LEU A 95 2.53 11.07 2.42
C LEU A 95 1.76 11.49 3.66
N ILE A 96 0.68 10.76 3.96
CA ILE A 96 -0.18 11.03 5.12
C ILE A 96 -0.32 9.74 5.90
N GLU A 97 -0.22 9.82 7.22
CA GLU A 97 -0.44 8.66 8.08
C GLU A 97 -1.92 8.23 8.02
N VAL A 98 -2.14 6.92 8.07
CA VAL A 98 -3.50 6.35 8.18
C VAL A 98 -3.89 6.18 9.65
N PRO A 99 -5.19 6.08 9.97
CA PRO A 99 -5.66 5.67 11.29
C PRO A 99 -4.97 4.39 11.78
N GLU A 100 -4.69 4.27 13.09
CA GLU A 100 -4.03 3.08 13.66
C GLU A 100 -4.86 1.81 13.47
N GLU A 101 -6.18 1.97 13.39
CA GLU A 101 -7.14 0.92 13.12
C GLU A 101 -6.88 0.21 11.77
N LEU A 102 -6.21 0.91 10.84
CA LEU A 102 -5.77 0.39 9.53
C LEU A 102 -4.33 -0.09 9.50
N ALA A 103 -3.62 -0.07 10.63
CA ALA A 103 -2.29 -0.64 10.73
C ALA A 103 -2.37 -2.18 10.68
N VAL A 104 -2.46 -2.72 9.47
CA VAL A 104 -2.42 -4.17 9.24
C VAL A 104 -0.98 -4.60 8.95
N PRO A 105 -0.46 -5.63 9.64
CA PRO A 105 0.83 -6.22 9.30
C PRO A 105 0.83 -6.72 7.85
N PHE A 106 1.90 -6.42 7.12
CA PHE A 106 2.12 -6.93 5.77
C PHE A 106 3.35 -7.85 5.79
N PRO A 107 3.19 -9.12 6.22
CA PRO A 107 4.32 -10.03 6.33
C PRO A 107 4.85 -10.40 4.94
N TYR A 108 6.16 -10.30 4.77
CA TYR A 108 6.84 -10.82 3.59
C TYR A 108 7.35 -12.23 3.92
N GLY A 109 7.02 -13.19 3.07
CA GLY A 109 7.41 -14.58 3.23
C GLY A 109 7.90 -15.17 1.93
N MET A 110 8.76 -16.18 2.04
CA MET A 110 9.18 -17.02 0.92
C MET A 110 8.39 -18.33 0.97
N LEU A 111 7.86 -18.76 -0.18
CA LEU A 111 7.09 -19.99 -0.32
C LEU A 111 7.78 -20.89 -1.33
N TRP A 112 7.87 -22.18 -1.00
CA TRP A 112 8.41 -23.21 -1.89
C TRP A 112 7.79 -24.57 -1.56
N HIS A 113 7.89 -25.52 -2.48
CA HIS A 113 7.38 -26.87 -2.27
C HIS A 113 8.32 -27.67 -1.37
N PRO A 114 7.83 -28.49 -0.41
CA PRO A 114 8.67 -29.26 0.53
C PRO A 114 9.75 -30.14 -0.12
N ARG A 115 9.51 -30.61 -1.35
CA ARG A 115 10.50 -31.36 -2.17
C ARG A 115 11.83 -30.62 -2.35
N LEU A 116 11.81 -29.29 -2.29
CA LEU A 116 12.97 -28.42 -2.51
C LEU A 116 13.67 -28.04 -1.20
N ASN A 117 13.23 -28.59 -0.06
CA ASN A 117 13.79 -28.26 1.26
C ASN A 117 15.29 -28.51 1.32
N SER A 118 15.75 -29.65 0.78
CA SER A 118 17.14 -30.09 0.78
C SER A 118 17.87 -29.83 -0.55
N ASP A 119 17.25 -29.13 -1.50
CA ASP A 119 17.91 -28.80 -2.77
C ASP A 119 18.99 -27.72 -2.53
N PRO A 120 20.26 -27.96 -2.88
CA PRO A 120 21.34 -27.03 -2.59
C PRO A 120 21.19 -25.66 -3.27
N ALA A 121 20.68 -25.62 -4.50
CA ALA A 121 20.48 -24.36 -5.21
C ALA A 121 19.37 -23.52 -4.56
N HIS A 122 18.26 -24.17 -4.18
CA HIS A 122 17.20 -23.52 -3.41
C HIS A 122 17.66 -23.06 -2.03
N LEU A 123 18.47 -23.86 -1.32
CA LEU A 123 19.05 -23.44 -0.04
C LEU A 123 19.89 -22.18 -0.23
N TRP A 124 20.81 -22.17 -1.20
CA TRP A 124 21.68 -21.03 -1.47
C TRP A 124 20.88 -19.75 -1.76
N VAL A 125 19.91 -19.79 -2.69
CA VAL A 125 19.09 -18.61 -3.01
C VAL A 125 18.28 -18.14 -1.79
N ARG A 126 17.64 -19.05 -1.05
CA ARG A 126 16.83 -18.69 0.13
C ARG A 126 17.69 -18.04 1.22
N SER A 127 18.89 -18.57 1.45
CA SER A 127 19.85 -18.00 2.40
C SER A 127 20.28 -16.59 1.98
N LEU A 128 20.62 -16.40 0.70
CA LEU A 128 20.99 -15.09 0.17
C LEU A 128 19.84 -14.08 0.29
N VAL A 129 18.61 -14.46 -0.05
CA VAL A 129 17.44 -13.59 0.09
C VAL A 129 17.17 -13.25 1.56
N ALA A 130 17.27 -14.22 2.47
CA ALA A 130 17.11 -13.98 3.90
C ALA A 130 18.19 -13.05 4.48
N GLU A 131 19.43 -13.22 4.05
CA GLU A 131 20.56 -12.36 4.43
C GLU A 131 20.30 -10.91 4.01
N VAL A 132 20.07 -10.67 2.71
CA VAL A 132 19.80 -9.32 2.19
C VAL A 132 18.53 -8.72 2.79
N ALA A 133 17.47 -9.53 2.96
CA ALA A 133 16.22 -9.05 3.54
C ALA A 133 16.35 -8.67 5.03
N SER A 134 17.32 -9.24 5.75
CA SER A 134 17.56 -8.90 7.17
C SER A 134 18.13 -7.48 7.34
N GLU A 135 18.76 -6.93 6.31
CA GLU A 135 19.29 -5.57 6.29
C GLU A 135 18.21 -4.52 5.97
N LEU A 136 17.06 -4.95 5.44
CA LEU A 136 15.96 -4.04 5.14
C LEU A 136 15.27 -3.60 6.44
N ARG A 137 15.12 -2.28 6.62
CA ARG A 137 14.37 -1.74 7.77
C ARG A 137 12.92 -2.27 7.75
N PRO A 138 12.34 -2.57 8.93
CA PRO A 138 11.01 -3.16 9.06
C PRO A 138 9.91 -2.31 8.39
#